data_AF-E9EK82-F1
#
_entry.id   AF-E9EK82-F1
#
_cell.length_a   1.000
_cell.length_b   1.000
_cell.length_c   1.000
_cell.angle_alpha   90.00
_cell.angle_beta   90.00
_cell.angle_gamma   90.00
#
_symmetry.space_group_name_H-M   'P 1'
#
loop_
_entity.id
_entity.type
_entity.pdbx_description
1 polymer ?
#
loop_
_entity_poly.entity_id
_entity_poly.type
_entity_poly.pdbx_seq_one_letter_code
_entity_poly.pdbx_strand_id
1 'polypeptide(L)'
;MIGEPEESYVYVEPEIGNAIQLAIVRQLGPNATSRFKTLALQFHHDSHHFAHESVPLPRIDIFRNLGRPNCDSTCSPATLWLSGNWHAITLDGTPDGEYQVT
;
A
#
# COMPACT_ATOMS: atom_id res chain seq x y z
N MET A 1 -11.33 8.47 3.09
CA MET A 1 -10.45 9.45 3.79
C MET A 1 -9.68 8.62 4.80
N ILE A 2 -8.36 8.76 4.93
CA ILE A 2 -7.59 7.84 5.79
C ILE A 2 -8.11 7.95 7.24
N GLY A 3 -8.62 6.83 7.77
CA GLY A 3 -9.07 6.74 9.16
C GLY A 3 -10.58 6.58 9.36
N GLU A 4 -11.34 6.18 8.34
CA GLU A 4 -12.74 5.77 8.53
C GLU A 4 -12.82 4.53 9.44
N PRO A 5 -13.91 4.33 10.21
CA PRO A 5 -14.03 3.27 11.22
C PRO A 5 -13.85 1.83 10.71
N GLU A 6 -13.98 1.64 9.40
CA GLU A 6 -13.89 0.33 8.73
C GLU A 6 -12.56 0.15 7.97
N GLU A 7 -11.72 1.18 7.89
CA GLU A 7 -10.43 1.12 7.20
C GLU A 7 -9.30 0.73 8.17
N SER A 8 -8.59 -0.35 7.85
CA SER A 8 -7.34 -0.68 8.51
C SER A 8 -6.19 0.15 7.94
N TYR A 9 -5.51 0.93 8.79
CA TYR A 9 -4.39 1.78 8.40
C TYR A 9 -3.13 1.56 9.24
N VAL A 10 -1.97 1.82 8.64
CA VAL A 10 -0.66 1.82 9.28
C VAL A 10 0.06 3.12 8.97
N TYR A 11 0.45 3.88 9.99
CA TYR A 11 1.32 5.04 9.81
C TYR A 11 2.78 4.60 9.73
N VAL A 12 3.52 5.20 8.79
CA VAL A 12 4.96 4.98 8.62
C VAL A 12 5.67 6.31 8.52
N GLU A 13 6.90 6.36 9.04
CA GLU A 13 7.74 7.55 8.95
C GLU A 13 7.98 7.91 7.48
N PRO A 14 8.02 9.22 7.13
CA PRO A 14 8.24 9.65 5.75
C PRO A 14 9.47 9.02 5.10
N GLU A 15 10.55 8.87 5.86
CA GLU A 15 11.81 8.25 5.41
C GLU A 15 11.59 6.81 4.93
N ILE A 16 10.77 6.04 5.65
CA ILE A 16 10.46 4.64 5.31
C ILE A 16 9.64 4.57 4.02
N GLY A 17 8.57 5.36 3.92
CA GLY A 17 7.73 5.35 2.72
C GLY A 17 8.49 5.83 1.47
N ASN A 18 9.32 6.87 1.61
CA ASN A 18 10.17 7.36 0.52
C ASN A 18 11.22 6.32 0.09
N ALA A 19 11.84 5.61 1.04
CA ALA A 19 12.81 4.56 0.72
C ALA A 19 12.19 3.43 -0.10
N ILE A 20 10.96 3.01 0.26
CA ILE A 20 10.22 1.96 -0.44
C ILE A 20 9.83 2.41 -1.84
N GLN A 21 9.26 3.62 -1.96
CA GLN A 21 8.93 4.21 -3.26
C GLN A 21 10.15 4.24 -4.17
N LEU A 22 11.28 4.78 -3.68
CA LEU A 22 12.50 4.90 -4.46
C LEU A 22 13.02 3.54 -4.93
N ALA A 23 13.00 2.53 -4.06
CA ALA A 23 13.46 1.19 -4.40
C ALA A 23 12.55 0.49 -5.42
N ILE A 24 11.24 0.71 -5.37
CA ILE A 24 10.29 0.15 -6.34
C ILE A 24 10.44 0.86 -7.69
N VAL A 25 10.53 2.19 -7.70
CA VAL A 25 10.78 2.98 -8.92
C VAL A 25 12.10 2.60 -9.60
N ARG A 26 13.15 2.26 -8.82
CA ARG A 26 14.42 1.77 -9.38
C ARG A 26 14.28 0.43 -10.09
N GLN A 27 13.35 -0.43 -9.68
CA GLN A 27 13.15 -1.76 -10.24
C GLN A 27 12.16 -1.76 -11.41
N LEU A 28 11.07 -0.99 -11.31
CA LEU A 28 9.96 -0.99 -12.27
C LEU A 28 9.93 0.23 -13.18
N GLY A 29 10.78 1.23 -12.92
CA GLY A 29 10.82 2.49 -13.63
C GLY A 29 9.87 3.55 -13.06
N PRO A 30 9.87 4.76 -13.64
CA PRO A 30 9.15 5.92 -13.13
C PRO A 30 7.62 5.79 -13.16
N ASN A 31 7.08 4.84 -13.93
CA ASN A 31 5.64 4.60 -14.05
C ASN A 31 5.05 3.82 -12.86
N ALA A 32 5.88 3.36 -11.93
CA ALA A 32 5.45 2.59 -10.76
C ALA A 32 4.75 3.43 -9.68
N THR A 33 4.73 4.76 -9.81
CA THR A 33 4.10 5.67 -8.84
C THR A 33 3.09 6.56 -9.52
N SER A 34 1.96 6.81 -8.85
CA SER A 34 0.94 7.69 -9.40
C SER A 34 1.35 9.16 -9.33
N ARG A 35 0.70 9.98 -10.14
CA ARG A 35 0.81 11.45 -10.11
C ARG A 35 0.48 12.04 -8.73
N PHE A 36 -0.27 11.31 -7.89
CA PHE A 36 -0.73 11.74 -6.57
C PHE A 36 0.21 11.31 -5.43
N LYS A 37 1.44 10.87 -5.74
CA LYS A 37 2.38 10.33 -4.75
C LYS A 37 1.79 9.15 -3.97
N THR A 38 1.05 8.30 -4.68
CA THR A 38 0.60 7.00 -4.15
C THR A 38 1.39 5.87 -4.80
N LEU A 39 1.52 4.78 -4.05
CA LEU A 39 2.15 3.56 -4.50
C LEU A 39 1.23 2.39 -4.17
N ALA A 40 0.85 1.65 -5.21
CA ALA A 40 0.03 0.44 -5.07
C ALA A 40 0.87 -0.68 -4.44
N LEU A 41 0.29 -1.32 -3.43
CA LEU A 41 0.84 -2.43 -2.69
C LEU A 41 -0.22 -3.53 -2.54
N GLN A 42 0.22 -4.69 -2.08
CA GLN A 42 -0.61 -5.79 -1.64
C GLN A 42 -0.25 -6.12 -0.20
N PHE A 43 -1.26 -6.31 0.64
CA PHE A 43 -1.10 -6.89 1.97
C PHE A 43 -1.27 -8.40 1.89
N HIS A 44 -0.21 -9.14 2.18
CA HIS A 44 -0.20 -10.59 2.24
C HIS A 44 -0.63 -11.05 3.63
N HIS A 45 -1.84 -11.61 3.74
CA HIS A 45 -2.45 -11.95 5.03
C HIS A 45 -1.71 -13.06 5.77
N ASP A 46 -1.16 -14.05 5.07
CA ASP A 46 -0.53 -15.22 5.72
C ASP A 46 0.83 -14.89 6.35
N SER A 47 1.52 -13.88 5.82
CA SER A 47 2.86 -13.48 6.24
C SER A 47 2.93 -12.05 6.77
N HIS A 48 1.78 -11.38 6.89
CA HIS A 48 1.59 -10.04 7.43
C HIS A 48 2.58 -9.00 6.88
N HIS A 49 2.67 -8.86 5.56
CA HIS A 49 3.54 -7.85 4.97
C HIS A 49 2.91 -7.13 3.79
N PHE A 50 3.38 -5.91 3.55
CA PHE A 50 3.06 -5.12 2.37
C PHE A 50 4.19 -5.20 1.35
N ALA A 51 3.88 -5.57 0.11
CA ALA A 51 4.83 -5.56 -1.00
C ALA A 51 4.15 -5.07 -2.28
N HIS A 52 4.94 -4.68 -3.28
CA HIS A 52 4.39 -4.39 -4.60
C HIS A 52 4.12 -5.70 -5.34
N GLU A 53 3.02 -5.79 -6.08
CA GLU A 53 2.59 -7.02 -6.75
C GLU A 53 3.68 -7.63 -7.66
N SER A 54 4.36 -6.79 -8.44
CA SER A 54 5.39 -7.24 -9.38
C SER A 54 6.80 -7.38 -8.78
N VAL A 55 7.06 -6.84 -7.58
CA VAL A 55 8.40 -6.90 -6.94
C VAL A 55 8.29 -7.25 -5.45
N PRO A 56 8.80 -8.42 -5.02
CA PRO A 56 8.61 -8.89 -3.65
C PRO A 56 9.42 -8.10 -2.61
N LEU A 57 10.39 -7.28 -3.04
CA LEU A 57 11.22 -6.45 -2.17
C LEU A 57 11.43 -5.04 -2.77
N PRO A 58 11.56 -4.00 -1.92
CA PRO A 58 11.41 -4.04 -0.46
C PRO A 58 9.96 -4.26 -0.04
N ARG A 59 9.78 -4.72 1.20
CA ARG A 59 8.47 -4.96 1.82
C ARG A 59 8.43 -4.42 3.24
N ILE A 60 7.24 -4.21 3.78
CA ILE A 60 7.02 -3.83 5.18
C ILE A 60 6.31 -4.98 5.88
N ASP A 61 7.02 -5.67 6.78
CA ASP A 61 6.44 -6.66 7.67
C ASP A 61 5.79 -5.98 8.89
N ILE A 62 4.60 -6.42 9.27
CA ILE A 62 3.90 -5.96 10.47
C ILE A 62 3.54 -7.15 11.37
N PHE A 63 3.53 -6.92 12.68
CA PHE A 63 3.24 -7.98 13.66
C PHE A 63 1.76 -8.30 13.83
N ARG A 64 0.86 -7.47 13.28
CA ARG A 64 -0.59 -7.61 13.41
C ARG A 64 -1.22 -7.94 12.07
N ASN A 65 -2.19 -8.84 12.11
CA ASN A 65 -3.12 -9.00 11.00
C ASN A 65 -4.09 -7.81 11.00
N LEU A 66 -4.32 -7.23 9.82
CA LEU A 66 -5.21 -6.07 9.64
C LEU A 66 -6.66 -6.46 9.32
N GLY A 67 -7.00 -7.73 9.54
CA GLY A 67 -8.30 -8.29 9.21
C GLY A 67 -8.34 -8.70 7.74
N ARG A 68 -8.90 -9.87 7.47
CA ARG A 68 -9.13 -10.36 6.11
C ARG A 68 -10.55 -9.97 5.72
N PRO A 69 -10.78 -9.24 4.61
CA PRO A 69 -12.10 -9.16 4.01
C PRO A 69 -12.63 -10.58 3.81
N ASN A 70 -13.94 -10.84 3.90
CA ASN A 70 -14.58 -12.17 3.82
C ASN A 70 -14.43 -12.90 2.45
N CYS A 71 -13.35 -12.62 1.71
CA CYS A 71 -12.95 -13.21 0.46
C CYS A 71 -11.80 -14.22 0.71
N ASP A 72 -11.86 -15.38 0.05
CA ASP A 72 -10.81 -16.42 0.08
C ASP A 72 -9.46 -15.97 -0.52
N SER A 73 -9.28 -14.69 -0.85
CA SER A 73 -8.01 -14.14 -1.32
C SER A 73 -6.98 -14.07 -0.19
N THR A 74 -5.76 -14.53 -0.46
CA THR A 74 -4.61 -14.46 0.47
C THR A 74 -3.98 -13.06 0.50
N CYS A 75 -4.37 -12.18 -0.42
CA CYS A 75 -3.87 -10.82 -0.54
C CYS A 75 -5.03 -9.80 -0.60
N SER A 76 -4.83 -8.62 -0.02
CA SER A 76 -5.71 -7.47 -0.20
C SER A 76 -4.98 -6.30 -0.85
N PRO A 77 -5.63 -5.52 -1.72
CA PRO A 77 -5.08 -4.26 -2.20
C PRO A 77 -4.76 -3.33 -1.04
N ALA A 78 -3.65 -2.61 -1.16
CA ALA A 78 -3.27 -1.57 -0.23
C ALA A 78 -2.61 -0.40 -0.97
N THR A 79 -2.73 0.79 -0.39
CA THR A 79 -2.14 2.00 -0.97
C THR A 79 -1.21 2.66 0.04
N LEU A 80 0.04 2.89 -0.35
CA LEU A 80 0.97 3.74 0.38
C LEU A 80 0.82 5.19 -0.07
N TRP A 81 0.37 6.04 0.85
CA TRP A 81 0.20 7.47 0.71
C TRP A 81 1.45 8.19 1.16
N LEU A 82 2.12 8.88 0.24
CA LEU A 82 3.39 9.59 0.47
C LEU A 82 3.18 11.12 0.60
N SER A 83 2.00 11.53 1.02
CA SER A 83 1.62 12.94 1.21
C SER A 83 1.48 13.26 2.70
N GLY A 84 1.71 14.52 3.06
CA GLY A 84 1.61 14.99 4.44
C GLY A 84 2.87 14.79 5.29
N ASN A 85 2.73 14.96 6.60
CA ASN A 85 3.84 14.89 7.57
C ASN A 85 4.18 13.45 7.98
N TRP A 86 3.22 12.54 7.84
CA TRP A 86 3.37 11.10 8.05
C TRP A 86 2.83 10.40 6.83
N HIS A 87 3.49 9.32 6.43
CA HIS A 87 2.97 8.45 5.39
C HIS A 87 2.02 7.44 6.01
N ALA A 88 1.09 6.93 5.20
CA ALA A 88 0.09 5.99 5.65
C ALA A 88 -0.08 4.87 4.62
N ILE A 89 -0.40 3.67 5.11
CA ILE A 89 -0.79 2.54 4.29
C ILE A 89 -2.23 2.20 4.66
N THR A 90 -3.12 2.17 3.67
CA THR A 90 -4.53 1.78 3.87
C THR A 90 -4.82 0.48 3.15
N LEU A 91 -5.63 -0.39 3.75
CA LEU A 91 -6.30 -1.48 3.05
C LEU A 91 -7.61 -0.93 2.49
N ASP A 92 -7.51 -0.12 1.44
CA ASP A 92 -8.65 0.55 0.82
C ASP A 92 -9.52 -0.42 -0.01
N GLY A 93 -9.08 -1.66 -0.23
CA GLY A 93 -9.90 -2.72 -0.83
C GLY A 93 -10.28 -2.47 -2.30
N THR A 94 -9.97 -1.30 -2.83
CA THR A 94 -10.14 -0.92 -4.22
C THR A 94 -8.82 -1.12 -4.94
N PRO A 95 -8.77 -1.93 -6.02
CA PRO A 95 -7.69 -1.81 -6.99
C PRO A 95 -7.72 -0.37 -7.47
N ASP A 96 -6.68 0.39 -7.13
CA ASP A 96 -6.53 1.80 -7.50
C ASP A 96 -6.34 1.88 -9.03
N GLY A 97 -7.44 1.76 -9.77
CA GLY A 97 -7.45 1.54 -11.22
C GLY A 97 -8.63 2.15 -11.97
N GLU A 98 -9.69 2.60 -11.31
CA GLU A 98 -10.83 3.24 -11.99
C GLU A 98 -11.39 4.42 -11.19
N TYR A 99 -10.77 5.59 -11.31
CA TYR A 99 -11.54 6.83 -11.24
C TYR A 99 -12.13 7.08 -12.63
N GLN A 100 -13.32 6.56 -12.89
CA GLN A 100 -14.11 7.01 -14.04
C GLN A 100 -14.56 8.45 -13.77
N VAL A 101 -14.00 9.40 -14.53
CA VAL A 101 -14.52 10.76 -14.62
C VAL A 101 -15.86 10.67 -15.35
N THR A 102 -16.96 10.94 -14.63
CA THR A 102 -18.25 11.27 -15.25
C THR A 102 -18.34 12.78 -15.44
#